data_AF-A0A955DVX6-F1
#
_entry.id   AF-A0A955DVX6-F1
#
_cell.length_a   1.000
_cell.length_b   1.000
_cell.length_c   1.000
_cell.angle_alpha   90.00
_cell.angle_beta   90.00
_cell.angle_gamma   90.00
#
_symmetry.space_group_name_H-M   'P 1'
#
loop_
_entity.id
_entity.type
_entity.pdbx_description
1 polymer ?
#
loop_
_entity_poly.entity_id
_entity_poly.type
_entity_poly.pdbx_seq_one_letter_code
_entity_poly.pdbx_strand_id
1 'polypeptide(L)'
;VRSGSSGAIPDSVPYACWLQDALGRLLDEEVGRTHHDLDFLVGMTFEALFQQYDYPRQNALRIDTTASASKFHDGPVDDDLRAAFTCDVAYVGHQSETPEDQFLRFRRELAHAPDLVRAVERLYEVLGERMLEPFPPNARDITRLVETTLLAVSGETDPKIRQQLDSMCARPMADRMLRHQTLQWVADLCDERGWSFHLHGNGWDLHPTLSRFARPTVDHGEALRACYACAGTHLHISANTSRHQRVYECFLSGGMALMRRTLADLVPIGASASAAMGEPESANTRGPGYVIADHPEAMQYIALRQRYGLGHSSQIMRPLQGGAELAPDNAWLLVDPSEVTFSTKDELASRLERCRTSPAWRASMAGAIRERVMRHCTTEAAARRVLAFLQERCQSYVP
;
A
#
# COMPACT_ATOMS: atom_id res chain seq x y z
N VAL A 1 -24.02 4.87 -10.85
CA VAL A 1 -23.37 5.99 -10.11
C VAL A 1 -24.05 7.34 -10.36
N ARG A 2 -24.31 7.71 -11.62
CA ARG A 2 -25.09 8.91 -11.98
C ARG A 2 -26.52 8.90 -11.41
N SER A 3 -27.14 7.72 -11.28
CA SER A 3 -28.48 7.52 -10.72
C SER A 3 -28.70 8.13 -9.33
N GLY A 4 -27.65 8.28 -8.52
CA GLY A 4 -27.74 8.95 -7.21
C GLY A 4 -27.92 10.48 -7.27
N SER A 5 -27.76 11.09 -8.45
CA SER A 5 -27.80 12.55 -8.62
C SER A 5 -29.17 13.13 -8.99
N SER A 6 -30.26 12.34 -8.88
CA SER A 6 -31.65 12.79 -9.14
C SER A 6 -31.85 13.50 -10.49
N GLY A 7 -31.11 13.13 -11.53
CA GLY A 7 -31.19 13.74 -12.87
C GLY A 7 -30.56 15.13 -12.97
N ALA A 8 -29.74 15.55 -12.00
CA ALA A 8 -29.11 16.87 -12.01
C ALA A 8 -28.00 17.02 -13.09
N ILE A 9 -27.46 15.91 -13.60
CA ILE A 9 -26.38 15.89 -14.60
C ILE A 9 -26.95 15.35 -15.92
N PRO A 10 -27.03 16.15 -17.00
CA PRO A 10 -27.53 15.71 -18.30
C PRO A 10 -26.70 14.57 -18.89
N ASP A 11 -27.36 13.65 -19.60
CA ASP A 11 -26.71 12.45 -20.17
C ASP A 11 -25.59 12.78 -21.18
N SER A 12 -25.63 13.96 -21.78
CA SER A 12 -24.60 14.45 -22.72
C SER A 12 -23.33 14.98 -22.04
N VAL A 13 -23.28 15.04 -20.71
CA VAL A 13 -22.13 15.57 -19.96
C VAL A 13 -21.28 14.41 -19.46
N PRO A 14 -19.98 14.34 -19.81
CA PRO A 14 -19.06 13.36 -19.24
C PRO A 14 -19.04 13.38 -17.71
N TYR A 15 -19.15 12.21 -17.09
CA TYR A 15 -19.13 12.04 -15.63
C TYR A 15 -18.00 11.08 -15.24
N ALA A 16 -17.11 11.53 -14.36
CA ALA A 16 -16.04 10.69 -13.83
C ALA A 16 -16.27 10.40 -12.35
N CYS A 17 -16.38 9.13 -11.98
CA CYS A 17 -16.45 8.69 -10.60
C CYS A 17 -15.04 8.40 -10.07
N TRP A 18 -14.63 9.11 -9.01
CA TRP A 18 -13.39 8.81 -8.29
C TRP A 18 -13.59 7.64 -7.32
N LEU A 19 -12.88 6.54 -7.56
CA LEU A 19 -12.87 5.34 -6.75
C LEU A 19 -11.59 5.32 -5.88
N GLN A 20 -11.73 5.58 -4.59
CA GLN A 20 -10.63 5.47 -3.65
C GLN A 20 -10.55 4.09 -3.00
N ASP A 21 -11.71 3.54 -2.62
CA ASP A 21 -11.84 2.27 -1.90
C ASP A 21 -12.89 1.37 -2.55
N ALA A 22 -12.82 0.07 -2.28
CA ALA A 22 -13.82 -0.91 -2.71
C ALA A 22 -15.12 -0.77 -1.89
N LEU A 23 -15.88 0.30 -2.12
CA LEU A 23 -17.16 0.53 -1.45
C LEU A 23 -18.18 -0.52 -1.91
N GLY A 24 -18.82 -1.21 -0.97
CA GLY A 24 -19.74 -2.31 -1.27
C GLY A 24 -20.83 -1.96 -2.28
N ARG A 25 -21.37 -0.73 -2.26
CA ARG A 25 -22.36 -0.25 -3.22
C ARG A 25 -21.86 -0.09 -4.67
N LEU A 26 -20.55 -0.10 -4.88
CA LEU A 26 -19.93 -0.06 -6.21
C LEU A 26 -19.60 -1.48 -6.71
N LEU A 27 -19.62 -2.46 -5.81
CA LEU A 27 -19.46 -3.89 -6.08
C LEU A 27 -20.81 -4.52 -6.40
N ASP A 28 -21.50 -3.94 -7.37
CA ASP A 28 -22.87 -4.29 -7.74
C ASP A 28 -22.98 -4.35 -9.27
N GLU A 29 -23.52 -5.47 -9.77
CA GLU A 29 -23.62 -5.76 -11.20
C GLU A 29 -24.66 -4.88 -11.90
N GLU A 30 -25.75 -4.51 -11.22
CA GLU A 30 -26.73 -3.57 -11.74
C GLU A 30 -26.07 -2.20 -11.92
N VAL A 31 -25.28 -1.75 -10.94
CA VAL A 31 -24.56 -0.48 -11.02
C VAL A 31 -23.62 -0.44 -12.22
N GLY A 32 -22.84 -1.49 -12.47
CA GLY A 32 -21.92 -1.52 -13.61
C GLY A 32 -22.64 -1.57 -14.96
N ARG A 33 -23.75 -2.32 -15.07
CA ARG A 33 -24.59 -2.34 -16.29
C ARG A 33 -25.25 -1.00 -16.62
N THR A 34 -25.46 -0.14 -15.62
CA THR A 34 -25.97 1.22 -15.85
C THR A 34 -24.92 2.24 -16.27
N HIS A 35 -23.66 1.84 -16.52
CA HIS A 35 -22.67 2.75 -17.09
C HIS A 35 -22.96 3.04 -18.57
N HIS A 36 -23.02 4.32 -18.92
CA HIS A 36 -23.18 4.79 -20.29
C HIS A 36 -21.80 5.12 -20.89
N ASP A 37 -21.80 5.45 -22.18
CA ASP A 37 -20.59 5.82 -22.93
C ASP A 37 -19.82 7.00 -22.32
N LEU A 38 -20.50 7.90 -21.61
CA LEU A 38 -19.94 9.08 -20.97
C LEU A 38 -19.75 8.93 -19.44
N ASP A 39 -19.89 7.72 -18.90
CA ASP A 39 -19.64 7.42 -17.49
C ASP A 39 -18.28 6.72 -17.31
N PHE A 40 -17.36 7.42 -16.65
CA PHE A 40 -15.97 7.00 -16.47
C PHE A 40 -15.69 6.62 -15.02
N LEU A 41 -14.80 5.64 -14.83
CA LEU A 41 -14.22 5.29 -13.54
C LEU A 41 -12.78 5.76 -13.47
N VAL A 42 -12.40 6.42 -12.38
CA VAL A 42 -11.03 6.90 -12.16
C VAL A 42 -10.58 6.52 -10.77
N GLY A 43 -9.35 6.02 -10.60
CA GLY A 43 -8.76 5.78 -9.28
C GLY A 43 -8.30 4.34 -9.07
N MET A 44 -8.51 3.81 -7.88
CA MET A 44 -8.10 2.46 -7.47
C MET A 44 -9.03 1.41 -8.09
N THR A 45 -8.90 1.16 -9.39
CA THR A 45 -9.65 0.13 -10.10
C THR A 45 -9.10 -1.27 -9.82
N PHE A 46 -9.97 -2.25 -9.68
CA PHE A 46 -9.62 -3.66 -9.47
C PHE A 46 -10.40 -4.56 -10.42
N GLU A 47 -9.83 -5.73 -10.71
CA GLU A 47 -10.27 -6.62 -11.79
C GLU A 47 -11.73 -7.08 -11.66
N ALA A 48 -12.22 -7.23 -10.43
CA ALA A 48 -13.60 -7.64 -10.18
C ALA A 48 -14.64 -6.64 -10.75
N LEU A 49 -14.33 -5.33 -10.82
CA LEU A 49 -15.22 -4.36 -11.48
C LEU A 49 -15.53 -4.77 -12.92
N PHE A 50 -14.52 -5.25 -13.63
CA PHE A 50 -14.66 -5.57 -15.05
C PHE A 50 -15.15 -7.00 -15.27
N GLN A 51 -14.66 -7.96 -14.48
CA GLN A 51 -14.97 -9.38 -14.68
C GLN A 51 -16.29 -9.82 -14.04
N GLN A 52 -16.70 -9.19 -12.93
CA GLN A 52 -17.85 -9.63 -12.13
C GLN A 52 -18.99 -8.62 -12.15
N TYR A 53 -18.68 -7.33 -12.20
CA TYR A 53 -19.69 -6.27 -12.10
C TYR A 53 -19.94 -5.56 -13.43
N ASP A 54 -19.40 -6.06 -14.55
CA ASP A 54 -19.70 -5.61 -15.92
C ASP A 54 -19.41 -4.13 -16.20
N TYR A 55 -18.47 -3.52 -15.45
CA TYR A 55 -18.03 -2.16 -15.76
C TYR A 55 -17.24 -2.11 -17.07
N PRO A 56 -17.47 -1.10 -17.93
CA PRO A 56 -16.74 -0.95 -19.19
C PRO A 56 -15.27 -0.59 -18.94
N ARG A 57 -14.36 -1.55 -19.14
CA ARG A 57 -12.91 -1.36 -18.91
C ARG A 57 -12.33 -0.18 -19.70
N GLN A 58 -12.79 0.03 -20.93
CA GLN A 58 -12.35 1.14 -21.77
C GLN A 58 -12.64 2.52 -21.16
N ASN A 59 -13.64 2.61 -20.28
CA ASN A 59 -14.02 3.84 -19.58
C ASN A 59 -13.41 3.93 -18.18
N ALA A 60 -12.42 3.10 -17.86
CA ALA A 60 -11.72 3.12 -16.59
C ALA A 60 -10.26 3.57 -16.74
N LEU A 61 -9.84 4.48 -15.85
CA LEU A 61 -8.45 4.94 -15.72
C LEU A 61 -7.93 4.60 -14.32
N ARG A 62 -6.88 3.77 -14.26
CA ARG A 62 -6.23 3.46 -13.00
C ARG A 62 -5.35 4.64 -12.56
N ILE A 63 -5.64 5.17 -11.38
CA ILE A 63 -4.79 6.14 -10.67
C ILE A 63 -4.63 5.65 -9.25
N ASP A 64 -3.39 5.50 -8.78
CA ASP A 64 -3.15 5.18 -7.38
C ASP A 64 -3.54 6.35 -6.48
N THR A 65 -3.33 6.21 -5.17
CA THR A 65 -3.49 7.35 -4.26
C THR A 65 -2.67 8.56 -4.72
N THR A 66 -3.13 9.77 -4.42
CA THR A 66 -2.44 11.01 -4.81
C THR A 66 -2.20 11.88 -3.60
N ALA A 67 -1.19 12.76 -3.68
CA ALA A 67 -0.93 13.77 -2.65
C ALA A 67 -0.96 15.18 -3.25
N SER A 68 -1.38 16.16 -2.45
CA SER A 68 -1.42 17.56 -2.87
C SER A 68 -0.04 18.20 -2.72
N ALA A 69 0.60 18.58 -3.83
CA ALA A 69 1.89 19.27 -3.80
C ALA A 69 1.79 20.73 -3.32
N SER A 70 0.59 21.32 -3.33
CA SER A 70 0.38 22.63 -2.74
C SER A 70 0.32 22.58 -1.20
N LYS A 71 -0.24 21.52 -0.62
CA LYS A 71 -0.28 21.30 0.84
C LYS A 71 1.04 20.76 1.39
N PHE A 72 1.69 19.87 0.67
CA PHE A 72 2.94 19.24 1.08
C PHE A 72 4.07 19.72 0.20
N HIS A 73 5.02 20.42 0.80
CA HIS A 73 6.17 21.02 0.12
C HIS A 73 7.39 21.07 1.04
N ASP A 74 8.58 21.15 0.45
CA ASP A 74 9.90 21.20 1.07
C ASP A 74 10.31 22.62 1.50
N GLY A 75 9.32 23.51 1.66
CA GLY A 75 9.54 24.88 2.11
C GLY A 75 9.87 24.97 3.60
N PRO A 76 10.25 26.16 4.08
CA PRO A 76 10.57 26.38 5.48
C PRO A 76 9.41 25.93 6.38
N VAL A 77 9.77 25.44 7.57
CA VAL A 77 8.84 25.08 8.64
C VAL A 77 8.97 26.14 9.72
N ASP A 78 7.83 26.62 10.20
CA ASP A 78 7.72 27.53 11.35
C ASP A 78 8.50 27.00 12.57
N ASP A 79 9.10 27.90 13.35
CA ASP A 79 10.00 27.52 14.43
C ASP A 79 9.28 26.77 15.56
N ASP A 80 8.02 27.11 15.86
CA ASP A 80 7.25 26.43 16.90
C ASP A 80 6.91 25.00 16.47
N LEU A 81 6.50 24.83 15.21
CA LEU A 81 6.24 23.51 14.63
C LEU A 81 7.51 22.68 14.54
N ARG A 82 8.64 23.31 14.18
CA ARG A 82 9.95 22.65 14.14
C ARG A 82 10.36 22.15 15.51
N ALA A 83 10.22 22.98 16.54
CA ALA A 83 10.51 22.57 17.91
C ALA A 83 9.61 21.42 18.37
N ALA A 84 8.32 21.45 18.01
CA ALA A 84 7.36 20.42 18.39
C ALA A 84 7.62 19.06 17.73
N PHE A 85 8.08 19.05 16.48
CA PHE A 85 8.16 17.82 15.67
C PHE A 85 9.58 17.29 15.44
N THR A 86 10.62 18.00 15.87
CA THR A 86 11.99 17.48 15.75
C THR A 86 12.17 16.24 16.61
N CYS A 87 12.54 15.12 15.97
CA CYS A 87 12.91 13.86 16.59
C CYS A 87 13.75 13.02 15.62
N ASP A 88 14.31 11.90 16.07
CA ASP A 88 15.07 10.99 15.21
C ASP A 88 14.16 10.15 14.33
N VAL A 89 13.10 9.62 14.93
CA VAL A 89 12.13 8.76 14.26
C VAL A 89 10.71 9.23 14.58
N ALA A 90 9.84 9.24 13.59
CA ALA A 90 8.43 9.54 13.77
C ALA A 90 7.53 8.50 13.09
N TYR A 91 6.36 8.29 13.67
CA TYR A 91 5.26 7.56 13.04
C TYR A 91 3.95 8.26 13.34
N VAL A 92 3.05 8.28 12.34
CA VAL A 92 1.70 8.84 12.47
C VAL A 92 0.67 7.77 12.12
N GLY A 93 -0.26 7.46 13.04
CA GLY A 93 -1.36 6.51 12.79
C GLY A 93 -2.26 6.30 14.00
N HIS A 94 -3.55 6.00 13.79
CA HIS A 94 -4.55 5.88 14.87
C HIS A 94 -4.82 4.43 15.30
N GLN A 95 -3.87 3.52 15.04
CA GLN A 95 -4.06 2.08 15.27
C GLN A 95 -3.39 1.62 16.56
N SER A 96 -3.70 2.29 17.67
CA SER A 96 -3.11 2.00 18.98
C SER A 96 -3.73 0.78 19.69
N GLU A 97 -4.91 0.31 19.28
CA GLU A 97 -5.45 -0.97 19.76
C GLU A 97 -4.40 -2.07 19.48
N THR A 98 -4.07 -2.89 20.47
CA THR A 98 -3.09 -3.97 20.31
C THR A 98 -3.63 -5.08 19.39
N PRO A 99 -2.77 -5.92 18.78
CA PRO A 99 -3.22 -7.13 18.08
C PRO A 99 -4.11 -8.03 18.95
N GLU A 100 -3.75 -8.20 20.23
CA GLU A 100 -4.47 -8.99 21.21
C GLU A 100 -5.87 -8.42 21.51
N ASP A 101 -5.96 -7.12 21.76
CA ASP A 101 -7.25 -6.45 22.03
C ASP A 101 -8.17 -6.51 20.80
N GLN A 102 -7.60 -6.34 19.60
CA GLN A 102 -8.35 -6.49 18.35
C GLN A 102 -8.94 -7.88 18.20
N PHE A 103 -8.12 -8.89 18.46
CA PHE A 103 -8.52 -10.28 18.40
C PHE A 103 -9.63 -10.59 19.42
N LEU A 104 -9.48 -10.14 20.67
CA LEU A 104 -10.51 -10.29 21.70
C LEU A 104 -11.80 -9.56 21.32
N ARG A 105 -11.71 -8.39 20.69
CA ARG A 105 -12.88 -7.67 20.16
C ARG A 105 -13.59 -8.47 19.06
N PHE A 106 -12.86 -8.99 18.07
CA PHE A 106 -13.47 -9.83 17.02
C PHE A 106 -14.12 -11.09 17.57
N ARG A 107 -13.50 -11.77 18.56
CA ARG A 107 -14.12 -12.93 19.23
C ARG A 107 -15.46 -12.56 19.89
N ARG A 108 -15.54 -11.39 20.54
CA ARG A 108 -16.79 -10.90 21.15
C ARG A 108 -17.85 -10.57 20.09
N GLU A 109 -17.47 -9.87 19.03
CA GLU A 109 -18.39 -9.49 17.93
C GLU A 109 -18.96 -10.72 17.23
N LEU A 110 -18.18 -11.79 17.11
CA LEU A 110 -18.55 -13.05 16.45
C LEU A 110 -19.05 -14.12 17.42
N ALA A 111 -19.29 -13.82 18.70
CA ALA A 111 -19.67 -14.80 19.72
C ALA A 111 -20.94 -15.61 19.39
N HIS A 112 -21.80 -15.06 18.52
CA HIS A 112 -23.03 -15.72 18.04
C HIS A 112 -22.78 -16.76 16.92
N ALA A 113 -21.56 -16.85 16.39
CA ALA A 113 -21.16 -17.73 15.30
C ALA A 113 -19.91 -18.54 15.68
N PRO A 114 -20.05 -19.66 16.42
CA PRO A 114 -18.92 -20.41 16.99
C PRO A 114 -17.86 -20.83 15.95
N ASP A 115 -18.28 -21.17 14.74
CA ASP A 115 -17.37 -21.57 13.66
C ASP A 115 -16.51 -20.38 13.20
N LEU A 116 -17.06 -19.17 13.14
CA LEU A 116 -16.29 -17.97 12.83
C LEU A 116 -15.33 -17.59 13.96
N VAL A 117 -15.73 -17.81 15.22
CA VAL A 117 -14.81 -17.64 16.36
C VAL A 117 -13.61 -18.57 16.23
N ARG A 118 -13.83 -19.86 15.95
CA ARG A 118 -12.75 -20.84 15.71
C ARG A 118 -11.87 -20.44 14.52
N ALA A 119 -12.48 -19.94 13.45
CA ALA A 119 -11.73 -19.45 12.28
C ALA A 119 -10.85 -18.24 12.63
N VAL A 120 -11.36 -17.27 13.40
CA VAL A 120 -10.59 -16.11 13.85
C VAL A 120 -9.47 -16.49 14.81
N GLU A 121 -9.71 -17.42 15.74
CA GLU A 121 -8.67 -17.99 16.63
C GLU A 121 -7.54 -18.60 15.82
N ARG A 122 -7.88 -19.44 14.84
CA ARG A 122 -6.88 -20.07 13.97
C ARG A 122 -6.13 -19.04 13.11
N LEU A 123 -6.82 -18.04 12.57
CA LEU A 123 -6.20 -16.97 11.79
C LEU A 123 -5.26 -16.14 12.65
N TYR A 124 -5.61 -15.81 13.89
CA TYR A 124 -4.76 -15.05 14.79
C TYR A 124 -3.43 -15.76 15.03
N GLU A 125 -3.45 -17.06 15.33
CA GLU A 125 -2.25 -17.87 15.51
C GLU A 125 -1.37 -17.87 14.24
N VAL A 126 -1.96 -18.22 13.10
CA VAL A 126 -1.21 -18.36 11.84
C VAL A 126 -0.68 -17.02 11.36
N LEU A 127 -1.46 -15.94 11.45
CA LEU A 127 -0.98 -14.60 11.12
C LEU A 127 0.11 -14.15 12.10
N GLY A 128 -0.03 -14.46 13.39
CA GLY A 128 0.97 -14.16 14.41
C GLY A 128 2.34 -14.72 14.04
N GLU A 129 2.43 -15.97 13.58
CA GLU A 129 3.68 -16.57 13.12
C GLU A 129 4.17 -15.94 11.80
N ARG A 130 3.27 -15.81 10.82
CA ARG A 130 3.59 -15.43 9.44
C ARG A 130 3.98 -13.96 9.30
N MET A 131 3.43 -13.08 10.15
CA MET A 131 3.75 -11.65 10.13
C MET A 131 5.12 -11.34 10.76
N LEU A 132 5.73 -12.30 11.48
CA LEU A 132 7.09 -12.16 12.01
C LEU A 132 8.16 -12.52 10.97
N GLU A 133 7.78 -13.17 9.87
CA GLU A 133 8.71 -13.52 8.79
C GLU A 133 9.30 -12.24 8.14
N PRO A 134 10.54 -12.30 7.60
CA PRO A 134 11.11 -11.16 6.86
C PRO A 134 10.26 -10.72 5.67
N PHE A 135 9.49 -11.64 5.09
CA PHE A 135 8.60 -11.38 3.96
C PHE A 135 7.18 -11.78 4.34
N PRO A 136 6.45 -10.92 5.07
CA PRO A 136 5.11 -11.26 5.51
C PRO A 136 4.18 -11.55 4.33
N PRO A 137 3.13 -12.36 4.55
CA PRO A 137 2.16 -12.71 3.51
C PRO A 137 1.55 -11.46 2.90
N ASN A 138 1.44 -11.43 1.58
CA ASN A 138 0.74 -10.34 0.91
C ASN A 138 -0.79 -10.56 0.96
N ALA A 139 -1.52 -9.59 0.41
CA ALA A 139 -2.97 -9.63 0.23
C ALA A 139 -3.54 -10.97 -0.25
N ARG A 140 -2.92 -11.59 -1.25
CA ARG A 140 -3.40 -12.84 -1.85
C ARG A 140 -3.13 -14.03 -0.94
N ASP A 141 -1.98 -14.03 -0.27
CA ASP A 141 -1.61 -15.08 0.67
C ASP A 141 -2.55 -15.06 1.87
N ILE A 142 -2.89 -13.87 2.40
CA ILE A 142 -3.90 -13.71 3.46
C ILE A 142 -5.26 -14.26 3.01
N THR A 143 -5.72 -13.93 1.80
CA THR A 143 -7.01 -14.47 1.29
C THR A 143 -7.01 -16.00 1.21
N ARG A 144 -5.90 -16.62 0.77
CA ARG A 144 -5.75 -18.09 0.75
C ARG A 144 -5.73 -18.68 2.15
N LEU A 145 -5.10 -18.00 3.11
CA LEU A 145 -5.12 -18.42 4.52
C LEU A 145 -6.54 -18.39 5.08
N VAL A 146 -7.34 -17.36 4.76
CA VAL A 146 -8.75 -17.29 5.16
C VAL A 146 -9.55 -18.45 4.56
N GLU A 147 -9.40 -18.69 3.26
CA GLU A 147 -10.09 -19.79 2.56
C GLU A 147 -9.73 -21.16 3.14
N THR A 148 -8.44 -21.42 3.34
CA THR A 148 -7.95 -22.67 3.93
C THR A 148 -8.45 -22.86 5.36
N THR A 149 -8.47 -21.77 6.14
CA THR A 149 -8.96 -21.81 7.52
C THR A 149 -10.46 -22.08 7.60
N LEU A 150 -11.26 -21.43 6.74
CA LEU A 150 -12.69 -21.69 6.66
C LEU A 150 -12.96 -23.14 6.28
N LEU A 151 -12.32 -23.64 5.24
CA LEU A 151 -12.47 -25.04 4.82
C LEU A 151 -12.14 -26.02 5.96
N ALA A 152 -11.09 -25.75 6.74
CA ALA A 152 -10.71 -26.59 7.87
C ALA A 152 -11.69 -26.55 9.05
N VAL A 153 -12.40 -25.43 9.25
CA VAL A 153 -13.28 -25.22 10.41
C VAL A 153 -14.74 -25.58 10.14
N SER A 154 -15.26 -25.24 8.95
CA SER A 154 -16.66 -25.45 8.56
C SER A 154 -16.85 -26.53 7.48
N GLY A 155 -15.78 -27.00 6.83
CA GLY A 155 -15.88 -27.98 5.73
C GLY A 155 -16.31 -27.39 4.38
N GLU A 156 -16.71 -26.12 4.35
CA GLU A 156 -17.11 -25.39 3.14
C GLU A 156 -16.65 -23.92 3.21
N THR A 157 -16.67 -23.23 2.06
CA THR A 157 -16.28 -21.82 1.93
C THR A 157 -17.41 -20.98 1.34
N ASP A 158 -18.20 -20.33 2.20
CA ASP A 158 -19.15 -19.31 1.74
C ASP A 158 -18.36 -18.07 1.26
N PRO A 159 -18.53 -17.62 0.00
CA PRO A 159 -17.79 -16.49 -0.55
C PRO A 159 -17.97 -15.17 0.21
N LYS A 160 -19.16 -14.90 0.75
CA LYS A 160 -19.50 -13.70 1.50
C LYS A 160 -18.84 -13.72 2.87
N ILE A 161 -18.90 -14.86 3.56
CA ILE A 161 -18.21 -15.05 4.85
C ILE A 161 -16.70 -14.92 4.65
N ARG A 162 -16.15 -15.53 3.59
CA ARG A 162 -14.73 -15.41 3.23
C ARG A 162 -14.32 -13.96 3.01
N GLN A 163 -15.09 -13.19 2.23
CA GLN A 163 -14.82 -11.78 2.01
C GLN A 163 -14.91 -10.96 3.30
N GLN A 164 -15.89 -11.25 4.16
CA GLN A 164 -16.06 -10.59 5.44
C GLN A 164 -14.86 -10.86 6.37
N LEU A 165 -14.44 -12.11 6.53
CA LEU A 165 -13.26 -12.46 7.34
C LEU A 165 -11.97 -11.86 6.76
N ASP A 166 -11.79 -11.90 5.44
CA ASP A 166 -10.61 -11.32 4.78
C ASP A 166 -10.50 -9.82 5.00
N SER A 167 -11.59 -9.07 4.74
CA SER A 167 -11.58 -7.60 4.77
C SER A 167 -11.74 -7.00 6.18
N MET A 168 -12.56 -7.61 7.04
CA MET A 168 -12.86 -7.06 8.36
C MET A 168 -11.99 -7.63 9.47
N CYS A 169 -11.39 -8.82 9.30
CA CYS A 169 -10.61 -9.48 10.35
C CYS A 169 -9.15 -9.68 9.95
N ALA A 170 -8.87 -10.54 8.96
CA ALA A 170 -7.53 -11.03 8.68
C ALA A 170 -6.57 -9.93 8.21
N ARG A 171 -6.97 -9.09 7.23
CA ARG A 171 -6.10 -7.99 6.74
C ARG A 171 -5.87 -6.90 7.80
N PRO A 172 -6.90 -6.39 8.51
CA PRO A 172 -6.68 -5.43 9.60
C PRO A 172 -5.77 -5.99 10.70
N MET A 173 -5.91 -7.26 11.05
CA MET A 173 -5.09 -7.94 12.05
C MET A 173 -3.63 -8.10 11.60
N ALA A 174 -3.41 -8.55 10.36
CA ALA A 174 -2.07 -8.65 9.78
C ALA A 174 -1.36 -7.29 9.75
N ASP A 175 -2.03 -6.25 9.24
CA ASP A 175 -1.49 -4.89 9.18
C ASP A 175 -1.12 -4.37 10.58
N ARG A 176 -1.93 -4.69 11.59
CA ARG A 176 -1.68 -4.32 12.98
C ARG A 176 -0.51 -5.04 13.62
N MET A 177 -0.43 -6.37 13.45
CA MET A 177 0.70 -7.17 13.92
C MET A 177 2.02 -6.63 13.34
N LEU A 178 2.05 -6.36 12.03
CA LEU A 178 3.23 -5.81 11.36
C LEU A 178 3.63 -4.43 11.91
N ARG A 179 2.64 -3.55 12.12
CA ARG A 179 2.86 -2.22 12.70
C ARG A 179 3.40 -2.30 14.11
N HIS A 180 2.72 -3.00 15.00
CA HIS A 180 3.10 -3.08 16.41
C HIS A 180 4.47 -3.74 16.60
N GLN A 181 4.77 -4.80 15.86
CA GLN A 181 6.11 -5.40 15.84
C GLN A 181 7.17 -4.36 15.44
N THR A 182 6.95 -3.64 14.33
CA THR A 182 7.91 -2.64 13.85
C THR A 182 8.07 -1.49 14.82
N LEU A 183 6.98 -0.99 15.43
CA LEU A 183 7.04 0.09 16.41
C LEU A 183 7.78 -0.34 17.68
N GLN A 184 7.63 -1.61 18.09
CA GLN A 184 8.43 -2.16 19.19
C GLN A 184 9.91 -2.22 18.84
N TRP A 185 10.28 -2.61 17.61
CA TRP A 185 11.68 -2.56 17.16
C TRP A 185 12.28 -1.16 17.24
N VAL A 186 11.50 -0.14 16.86
CA VAL A 186 11.92 1.27 16.92
C VAL A 186 12.08 1.72 18.35
N ALA A 187 11.13 1.39 19.23
CA ALA A 187 11.22 1.68 20.65
C ALA A 187 12.50 1.11 21.27
N ASP A 188 12.79 -0.17 21.03
CA ASP A 188 14.00 -0.83 21.52
C ASP A 188 15.27 -0.14 20.98
N LEU A 189 15.33 0.13 19.67
CA LEU A 189 16.48 0.79 19.04
C LEU A 189 16.70 2.20 19.61
N CYS A 190 15.62 2.94 19.86
CA CYS A 190 15.70 4.27 20.44
C CYS A 190 16.20 4.23 21.89
N ASP A 191 15.76 3.26 22.69
CA ASP A 191 16.27 3.05 24.05
C ASP A 191 17.75 2.65 24.03
N GLU A 192 18.13 1.72 23.15
CA GLU A 192 19.51 1.23 22.99
C GLU A 192 20.49 2.32 22.53
N ARG A 193 20.03 3.25 21.68
CA ARG A 193 20.88 4.29 21.05
C ARG A 193 20.70 5.69 21.62
N GLY A 194 19.77 5.89 22.55
CA GLY A 194 19.40 7.20 23.07
C GLY A 194 18.78 8.13 22.00
N TRP A 195 18.05 7.55 21.05
CA TRP A 195 17.35 8.31 20.02
C TRP A 195 15.95 8.72 20.48
N SER A 196 15.44 9.80 19.92
CA SER A 196 14.09 10.31 20.17
C SER A 196 13.07 9.69 19.21
N PHE A 197 11.99 9.14 19.77
CA PHE A 197 10.90 8.56 18.98
C PHE A 197 9.57 9.25 19.31
N HIS A 198 8.89 9.74 18.27
CA HIS A 198 7.56 10.34 18.38
C HIS A 198 6.50 9.46 17.72
N LEU A 199 5.49 9.08 18.51
CA LEU A 199 4.39 8.24 18.08
C LEU A 199 3.07 9.01 18.13
N HIS A 200 2.64 9.54 16.98
CA HIS A 200 1.46 10.40 16.87
C HIS A 200 0.20 9.59 16.52
N GLY A 201 -0.90 9.84 17.23
CA GLY A 201 -2.18 9.22 16.94
C GLY A 201 -3.09 9.09 18.16
N ASN A 202 -4.31 8.62 17.93
CA ASN A 202 -5.28 8.41 19.01
C ASN A 202 -4.91 7.16 19.81
N GLY A 203 -4.96 7.27 21.14
CA GLY A 203 -4.87 6.15 22.08
C GLY A 203 -3.48 5.55 22.27
N TRP A 204 -2.42 6.13 21.71
CA TRP A 204 -1.05 5.65 21.96
C TRP A 204 -0.61 5.89 23.40
N ASP A 205 -1.11 6.93 24.05
CA ASP A 205 -0.91 7.26 25.45
C ASP A 205 -1.43 6.16 26.40
N LEU A 206 -2.37 5.34 25.93
CA LEU A 206 -2.91 4.18 26.64
C LEU A 206 -2.22 2.86 26.24
N HIS A 207 -1.27 2.88 25.30
CA HIS A 207 -0.62 1.67 24.83
C HIS A 207 0.29 1.07 25.93
N PRO A 208 0.21 -0.25 26.21
CA PRO A 208 0.91 -0.86 27.35
C PRO A 208 2.43 -0.70 27.31
N THR A 209 3.04 -0.75 26.13
CA THR A 209 4.51 -0.71 25.98
C THR A 209 5.05 0.54 25.26
N LEU A 210 4.18 1.31 24.58
CA LEU A 210 4.59 2.40 23.67
C LEU A 210 4.11 3.78 24.12
N SER A 211 3.35 3.86 25.21
CA SER A 211 2.78 5.12 25.72
C SER A 211 3.81 6.19 26.04
N ARG A 212 5.03 5.81 26.45
CA ARG A 212 6.11 6.78 26.71
C ARG A 212 6.57 7.56 25.47
N PHE A 213 6.30 7.05 24.27
CA PHE A 213 6.62 7.71 23.00
C PHE A 213 5.43 8.47 22.42
N ALA A 214 4.25 8.37 23.05
CA ALA A 214 3.02 8.93 22.55
C ALA A 214 3.09 10.46 22.47
N ARG A 215 2.60 10.99 21.36
CA ARG A 215 2.43 12.42 21.12
C ARG A 215 0.98 12.69 20.71
N PRO A 216 0.49 13.93 20.88
CA PRO A 216 -0.82 14.32 20.38
C PRO A 216 -1.00 14.01 18.89
N THR A 217 -2.25 13.88 18.47
CA THR A 217 -2.59 13.77 17.06
C THR A 217 -2.08 14.96 16.26
N VAL A 218 -1.73 14.71 15.01
CA VAL A 218 -1.26 15.74 14.08
C VAL A 218 -2.35 15.97 13.04
N ASP A 219 -2.80 17.21 12.95
CA ASP A 219 -3.80 17.61 11.96
C ASP A 219 -3.21 17.52 10.54
N HIS A 220 -4.05 17.10 9.59
CA HIS A 220 -3.65 17.07 8.18
C HIS A 220 -3.43 18.50 7.65
N GLY A 221 -2.42 18.69 6.79
CA GLY A 221 -2.00 20.00 6.30
C GLY A 221 -0.64 20.40 6.87
N GLU A 222 -0.51 21.66 7.31
CA GLU A 222 0.77 22.24 7.70
C GLU A 222 1.44 21.52 8.88
N ALA A 223 0.67 21.13 9.91
CA ALA A 223 1.22 20.39 11.04
C ALA A 223 1.78 19.02 10.62
N LEU A 224 1.07 18.28 9.77
CA LEU A 224 1.55 17.00 9.25
C LEU A 224 2.75 17.17 8.29
N ARG A 225 2.74 18.21 7.45
CA ARG A 225 3.90 18.56 6.59
C ARG A 225 5.14 18.86 7.44
N ALA A 226 5.00 19.69 8.47
CA ALA A 226 6.05 20.00 9.43
C ALA A 226 6.55 18.75 10.15
N CYS A 227 5.63 17.88 10.59
CA CYS A 227 5.97 16.58 11.16
C CYS A 227 6.84 15.76 10.21
N TYR A 228 6.50 15.68 8.93
CA TYR A 228 7.30 15.00 7.91
C TYR A 228 8.68 15.63 7.68
N ALA A 229 8.75 16.96 7.62
CA ALA A 229 9.98 17.69 7.32
C ALA A 229 10.98 17.73 8.50
N CYS A 230 10.48 17.67 9.74
CA CYS A 230 11.30 17.86 10.94
C CYS A 230 11.82 16.55 11.55
N ALA A 231 11.17 15.42 11.31
CA ALA A 231 11.68 14.14 11.78
C ALA A 231 12.93 13.71 11.00
N GLY A 232 13.88 13.08 11.70
CA GLY A 232 15.06 12.50 11.07
C GLY A 232 14.72 11.41 10.06
N THR A 233 13.67 10.65 10.34
CA THR A 233 13.03 9.66 9.45
C THR A 233 11.58 9.45 9.86
N HIS A 234 10.68 9.28 8.88
CA HIS A 234 9.31 8.81 9.08
C HIS A 234 9.17 7.34 8.73
N LEU A 235 8.32 6.63 9.48
CA LEU A 235 8.00 5.24 9.20
C LEU A 235 6.66 5.13 8.48
N HIS A 236 6.63 4.37 7.40
CA HIS A 236 5.39 3.89 6.80
C HIS A 236 5.34 2.37 6.88
N ILE A 237 4.40 1.86 7.67
CA ILE A 237 4.29 0.43 7.95
C ILE A 237 2.92 -0.02 7.48
N SER A 238 2.88 -0.81 6.41
CA SER A 238 1.65 -1.38 5.88
C SER A 238 1.89 -2.77 5.32
N ALA A 239 0.95 -3.68 5.55
CA ALA A 239 0.96 -5.01 4.95
C ALA A 239 0.58 -5.00 3.45
N ASN A 240 0.02 -3.89 2.95
CA ASN A 240 -0.55 -3.83 1.60
C ASN A 240 0.43 -3.28 0.56
N THR A 241 1.01 -2.10 0.79
CA THR A 241 1.89 -1.45 -0.19
C THR A 241 2.68 -0.29 0.40
N SER A 242 3.87 -0.06 -0.17
CA SER A 242 4.64 1.18 -0.01
C SER A 242 4.09 2.36 -0.85
N ARG A 243 3.17 2.12 -1.78
CA ARG A 243 2.52 3.14 -2.63
C ARG A 243 1.32 3.75 -1.94
N HIS A 244 1.59 4.58 -0.95
CA HIS A 244 0.56 5.15 -0.10
C HIS A 244 0.65 6.67 -0.09
N GLN A 245 -0.51 7.34 0.02
CA GLN A 245 -0.62 8.80 0.07
C GLN A 245 0.37 9.42 1.06
N ARG A 246 0.43 8.90 2.29
CA ARG A 246 1.35 9.39 3.35
C ARG A 246 2.83 9.30 2.98
N VAL A 247 3.22 8.31 2.17
CA VAL A 247 4.61 8.21 1.68
C VAL A 247 4.90 9.36 0.72
N TYR A 248 3.96 9.67 -0.17
CA TYR A 248 4.08 10.77 -1.10
C TYR A 248 4.09 12.12 -0.38
N GLU A 249 3.18 12.32 0.58
CA GLU A 249 3.12 13.52 1.43
C GLU A 249 4.45 13.74 2.17
N CYS A 250 5.06 12.67 2.69
CA CYS A 250 6.36 12.75 3.37
C CYS A 250 7.48 13.23 2.43
N PHE A 251 7.64 12.59 1.27
CA PHE A 251 8.67 13.00 0.30
C PHE A 251 8.42 14.39 -0.28
N LEU A 252 7.16 14.76 -0.55
CA LEU A 252 6.79 16.11 -0.98
C LEU A 252 7.18 17.17 0.06
N SER A 253 7.09 16.84 1.34
CA SER A 253 7.49 17.70 2.46
C SER A 253 9.01 17.80 2.65
N GLY A 254 9.81 17.13 1.83
CA GLY A 254 11.26 17.03 1.99
C GLY A 254 11.71 16.04 3.08
N GLY A 255 10.77 15.27 3.63
CA GLY A 255 11.03 14.22 4.60
C GLY A 255 11.59 12.95 3.98
N MET A 256 12.11 12.07 4.82
CA MET A 256 12.57 10.74 4.43
C MET A 256 11.66 9.68 5.04
N ALA A 257 10.99 8.89 4.20
CA ALA A 257 10.20 7.74 4.64
C ALA A 257 11.01 6.44 4.51
N LEU A 258 10.99 5.61 5.56
CA LEU A 258 11.38 4.21 5.49
C LEU A 258 10.12 3.34 5.55
N MET A 259 10.02 2.38 4.64
CA MET A 259 8.85 1.52 4.52
C MET A 259 9.13 0.08 4.95
N ARG A 260 8.18 -0.51 5.69
CA ARG A 260 8.23 -1.95 5.94
C ARG A 260 7.99 -2.68 4.62
N ARG A 261 8.96 -3.52 4.23
CA ARG A 261 8.95 -4.29 2.99
C ARG A 261 7.91 -5.39 3.04
N THR A 262 7.18 -5.58 1.95
CA THR A 262 6.31 -6.75 1.76
C THR A 262 6.50 -7.35 0.38
N LEU A 263 6.06 -8.59 0.16
CA LEU A 263 6.08 -9.20 -1.18
C LEU A 263 5.17 -8.46 -2.16
N ALA A 264 4.19 -7.70 -1.68
CA ALA A 264 3.31 -6.90 -2.53
C ALA A 264 4.10 -5.84 -3.32
N ASP A 265 5.24 -5.36 -2.80
CA ASP A 265 6.07 -4.37 -3.48
C ASP A 265 6.78 -4.91 -4.72
N LEU A 266 6.90 -6.25 -4.85
CA LEU A 266 7.51 -6.93 -5.99
C LEU A 266 6.51 -7.30 -7.08
N VAL A 267 5.21 -7.27 -6.78
CA VAL A 267 4.17 -7.72 -7.72
C VAL A 267 4.15 -6.88 -9.00
N PRO A 268 4.18 -5.53 -8.96
CA PRO A 268 4.12 -4.72 -10.18
C PRO A 268 5.31 -4.96 -11.11
N ILE A 269 6.54 -4.94 -10.59
CA ILE A 269 7.74 -5.17 -11.40
C ILE A 269 7.82 -6.61 -11.93
N GLY A 270 7.33 -7.60 -11.17
CA GLY A 270 7.21 -8.98 -11.66
C GLY A 270 6.21 -9.10 -12.81
N ALA A 271 5.07 -8.38 -12.73
CA ALA A 271 4.08 -8.29 -13.80
C ALA A 271 4.68 -7.64 -15.05
N SER A 272 5.35 -6.50 -14.91
CA SER A 272 6.06 -5.82 -16.02
C SER A 272 7.09 -6.73 -16.68
N ALA A 273 7.95 -7.37 -15.88
CA ALA A 273 8.95 -8.33 -16.37
C ALA A 273 8.34 -9.42 -17.23
N SER A 274 7.16 -9.90 -16.84
CA SER A 274 6.55 -11.04 -17.51
C SER A 274 5.69 -10.66 -18.70
N ALA A 275 5.15 -9.45 -18.73
CA ALA A 275 4.57 -8.88 -19.94
C ALA A 275 5.66 -8.68 -21.00
N ALA A 276 6.85 -8.20 -20.60
CA ALA A 276 7.98 -7.96 -21.50
C ALA A 276 8.59 -9.25 -22.09
N MET A 277 8.51 -10.37 -21.36
CA MET A 277 9.05 -11.66 -21.81
C MET A 277 8.23 -12.35 -22.92
N GLY A 278 6.97 -11.96 -23.14
CA GLY A 278 6.14 -12.52 -24.20
C GLY A 278 5.91 -14.03 -24.09
N GLU A 279 6.09 -14.75 -25.20
CA GLU A 279 5.99 -16.21 -25.26
C GLU A 279 7.34 -16.87 -24.99
N PRO A 280 7.38 -18.05 -24.35
CA PRO A 280 8.61 -18.69 -23.93
C PRO A 280 9.46 -19.20 -25.10
N GLU A 281 10.77 -18.99 -24.99
CA GLU A 281 11.75 -19.35 -26.02
C GLU A 281 12.08 -20.85 -26.02
N SER A 282 11.87 -21.53 -24.90
CA SER A 282 12.06 -22.97 -24.77
C SER A 282 11.05 -23.58 -23.80
N ALA A 283 10.69 -24.85 -24.01
CA ALA A 283 10.03 -25.65 -23.00
C ALA A 283 11.04 -26.66 -22.45
N ASN A 284 11.25 -26.69 -21.14
CA ASN A 284 12.02 -27.73 -20.48
C ASN A 284 11.13 -28.53 -19.52
N THR A 285 11.69 -29.55 -18.87
CA THR A 285 10.96 -30.40 -17.92
C THR A 285 10.39 -29.66 -16.71
N ARG A 286 10.83 -28.41 -16.47
CA ARG A 286 10.34 -27.52 -15.41
C ARG A 286 9.43 -26.42 -15.94
N GLY A 287 8.98 -26.53 -17.19
CA GLY A 287 8.05 -25.59 -17.82
C GLY A 287 8.72 -24.64 -18.82
N PRO A 288 7.99 -23.58 -19.22
CA PRO A 288 8.49 -22.56 -20.15
C PRO A 288 9.71 -21.83 -19.57
N GLY A 289 10.77 -21.73 -20.37
CA GLY A 289 12.03 -21.05 -20.06
C GLY A 289 12.19 -19.77 -20.86
N TYR A 290 12.78 -18.76 -20.22
CA TYR A 290 13.11 -17.45 -20.79
C TYR A 290 14.57 -17.13 -20.47
N VAL A 291 15.29 -16.48 -21.39
CA VAL A 291 16.64 -15.98 -21.12
C VAL A 291 16.53 -14.60 -20.47
N ILE A 292 16.68 -14.54 -19.15
CA ILE A 292 16.53 -13.29 -18.36
C ILE A 292 17.38 -12.14 -18.90
N ALA A 293 18.58 -12.45 -19.43
CA ALA A 293 19.52 -11.45 -19.95
C ALA A 293 18.98 -10.66 -21.16
N ASP A 294 18.00 -11.22 -21.89
CA ASP A 294 17.42 -10.61 -23.08
C ASP A 294 16.23 -9.68 -22.76
N HIS A 295 15.84 -9.58 -21.48
CA HIS A 295 14.70 -8.78 -21.03
C HIS A 295 15.10 -7.81 -19.88
N PRO A 296 15.24 -6.50 -20.16
CA PRO A 296 15.64 -5.51 -19.15
C PRO A 296 14.78 -5.50 -17.89
N GLU A 297 13.47 -5.62 -18.02
CA GLU A 297 12.51 -5.66 -16.91
C GLU A 297 12.70 -6.91 -16.05
N ALA A 298 12.99 -8.06 -16.67
CA ALA A 298 13.31 -9.30 -15.97
C ALA A 298 14.64 -9.18 -15.19
N MET A 299 15.67 -8.57 -15.80
CA MET A 299 16.93 -8.28 -15.12
C MET A 299 16.72 -7.36 -13.90
N GLN A 300 15.92 -6.29 -14.06
CA GLN A 300 15.60 -5.38 -12.95
C GLN A 300 14.84 -6.09 -11.82
N TYR A 301 13.85 -6.91 -12.15
CA TYR A 301 13.10 -7.71 -11.19
C TYR A 301 14.01 -8.65 -10.40
N ILE A 302 14.87 -9.40 -11.09
CA ILE A 302 15.80 -10.36 -10.48
C ILE A 302 16.85 -9.64 -9.64
N ALA A 303 17.40 -8.51 -10.11
CA ALA A 303 18.34 -7.69 -9.34
C ALA A 303 17.70 -7.15 -8.05
N LEU A 304 16.43 -6.72 -8.11
CA LEU A 304 15.71 -6.29 -6.91
C LEU A 304 15.48 -7.44 -5.92
N ARG A 305 15.09 -8.62 -6.41
CA ARG A 305 14.94 -9.83 -5.57
C ARG A 305 16.25 -10.22 -4.88
N GLN A 306 17.37 -10.16 -5.59
CA GLN A 306 18.68 -10.44 -5.02
C GLN A 306 19.04 -9.44 -3.92
N ARG A 307 18.79 -8.14 -4.13
CA ARG A 307 18.97 -7.11 -3.09
C ARG A 307 18.06 -7.31 -1.88
N TYR A 308 16.91 -7.94 -2.07
CA TYR A 308 16.02 -8.36 -0.98
C TYR A 308 16.45 -9.69 -0.32
N GLY A 309 17.49 -10.37 -0.81
CA GLY A 309 17.90 -11.66 -0.28
C GLY A 309 16.95 -12.82 -0.62
N LEU A 310 16.04 -12.66 -1.60
CA LEU A 310 15.06 -13.68 -2.01
C LEU A 310 15.63 -14.79 -2.92
N GLY A 311 16.96 -14.87 -3.00
CA GLY A 311 17.69 -15.78 -3.88
C GLY A 311 17.42 -15.57 -5.38
N HIS A 312 18.13 -16.33 -6.19
CA HIS A 312 17.95 -16.39 -7.63
C HIS A 312 17.02 -17.55 -7.95
N SER A 313 15.74 -17.29 -8.24
CA SER A 313 14.99 -18.28 -9.01
C SER A 313 15.40 -18.08 -10.48
N SER A 314 16.00 -19.11 -11.08
CA SER A 314 16.26 -19.12 -12.53
C SER A 314 14.97 -19.12 -13.37
N GLN A 315 13.82 -19.19 -12.70
CA GLN A 315 12.50 -19.12 -13.30
C GLN A 315 11.74 -17.93 -12.72
N ILE A 316 11.33 -17.01 -13.58
CA ILE A 316 10.27 -16.07 -13.26
C ILE A 316 8.98 -16.84 -13.54
N MET A 317 8.28 -17.25 -12.48
CA MET A 317 6.95 -17.82 -12.67
C MET A 317 6.06 -16.76 -13.31
N ARG A 318 5.43 -17.08 -14.45
CA ARG A 318 4.52 -16.18 -15.16
C ARG A 318 3.50 -15.65 -14.13
N PRO A 319 3.52 -14.36 -13.79
CA PRO A 319 2.48 -13.73 -13.01
C PRO A 319 1.19 -13.91 -13.79
N LEU A 320 0.11 -14.05 -13.02
CA LEU A 320 -1.21 -14.27 -13.58
C LEU A 320 -1.51 -13.19 -14.60
N GLN A 321 -1.94 -13.63 -15.78
CA GLN A 321 -2.39 -12.76 -16.86
C GLN A 321 -3.45 -11.80 -16.32
N GLY A 322 -3.10 -10.53 -16.26
CA GLY A 322 -4.02 -9.43 -16.06
C GLY A 322 -3.46 -8.27 -16.85
N GLY A 323 -4.12 -7.89 -17.95
CA GLY A 323 -3.74 -6.79 -18.83
C GLY A 323 -3.93 -5.42 -18.18
N ALA A 324 -3.48 -5.27 -16.93
CA ALA A 324 -3.49 -4.00 -16.24
C ALA A 324 -2.42 -3.10 -16.84
N GLU A 325 -2.83 -1.88 -17.20
CA GLU A 325 -1.92 -0.78 -17.50
C GLU A 325 -0.85 -0.71 -16.41
N LEU A 326 0.42 -0.85 -16.80
CA LEU A 326 1.55 -0.93 -15.88
C LEU A 326 1.75 0.44 -15.23
N ALA A 327 1.13 0.64 -14.07
CA ALA A 327 1.46 1.77 -13.22
C ALA A 327 2.96 1.75 -12.91
N PRO A 328 3.64 2.91 -12.81
CA PRO A 328 5.09 2.96 -12.56
C PRO A 328 5.43 2.11 -11.34
N ASP A 329 6.31 1.12 -11.44
CA ASP A 329 6.55 0.19 -10.33
C ASP A 329 7.29 0.85 -9.15
N ASN A 330 7.40 0.15 -8.02
CA ASN A 330 8.11 0.66 -6.85
C ASN A 330 9.60 0.87 -7.07
N ALA A 331 10.25 0.09 -7.92
CA ALA A 331 11.65 0.29 -8.26
C ALA A 331 11.84 1.61 -9.01
N TRP A 332 10.91 1.91 -9.92
CA TRP A 332 10.84 3.21 -10.56
C TRP A 332 10.45 4.31 -9.57
N LEU A 333 9.51 4.13 -8.65
CA LEU A 333 9.11 5.23 -7.76
C LEU A 333 10.21 5.57 -6.73
N LEU A 334 10.81 4.56 -6.13
CA LEU A 334 11.65 4.69 -4.94
C LEU A 334 13.15 4.76 -5.23
N VAL A 335 13.55 4.85 -6.51
CA VAL A 335 14.95 4.83 -6.98
C VAL A 335 15.63 3.49 -6.75
N ASP A 336 15.84 3.14 -5.48
CA ASP A 336 16.27 1.83 -5.03
C ASP A 336 15.44 1.45 -3.79
N PRO A 337 14.39 0.63 -3.96
CA PRO A 337 13.58 0.18 -2.84
C PRO A 337 14.39 -0.51 -1.73
N SER A 338 15.53 -1.13 -2.04
CA SER A 338 16.34 -1.80 -1.01
C SER A 338 16.98 -0.81 -0.04
N GLU A 339 17.10 0.47 -0.43
CA GLU A 339 17.71 1.52 0.37
C GLU A 339 16.71 2.27 1.26
N VAL A 340 15.42 2.18 0.94
CA VAL A 340 14.33 2.86 1.67
C VAL A 340 13.29 1.90 2.23
N THR A 341 13.51 0.59 2.09
CA THR A 341 12.67 -0.45 2.70
C THR A 341 13.48 -1.35 3.62
N PHE A 342 12.81 -1.96 4.60
CA PHE A 342 13.41 -2.91 5.54
C PHE A 342 12.44 -4.07 5.83
N SER A 343 12.97 -5.26 6.11
CA SER A 343 12.19 -6.43 6.53
C SER A 343 12.46 -6.89 7.97
N THR A 344 13.61 -6.51 8.55
CA THR A 344 14.06 -6.97 9.87
C THR A 344 14.46 -5.79 10.77
N LYS A 345 14.60 -6.04 12.08
CA LYS A 345 15.11 -5.04 13.05
C LYS A 345 16.51 -4.55 12.66
N ASP A 346 17.39 -5.44 12.20
CA ASP A 346 18.76 -5.09 11.81
C ASP A 346 18.81 -4.23 10.54
N GLU A 347 18.00 -4.57 9.53
CA GLU A 347 17.86 -3.72 8.34
C GLU A 347 17.33 -2.33 8.74
N LEU A 348 16.28 -2.28 9.57
CA LEU A 348 15.73 -1.02 10.07
C LEU A 348 16.79 -0.19 10.81
N ALA A 349 17.54 -0.81 11.73
CA ALA A 349 18.62 -0.15 12.48
C ALA A 349 19.68 0.43 11.53
N SER A 350 20.13 -0.34 10.54
CA SER A 350 21.09 0.11 9.54
C SER A 350 20.58 1.31 8.72
N ARG A 351 19.30 1.29 8.31
CA ARG A 351 18.70 2.39 7.55
C ARG A 351 18.49 3.64 8.38
N LEU A 352 18.02 3.51 9.63
CA LEU A 352 17.90 4.63 10.57
C LEU A 352 19.25 5.28 10.85
N GLU A 353 20.29 4.47 11.12
CA GLU A 353 21.66 4.97 11.31
C GLU A 353 22.15 5.74 10.09
N ARG A 354 21.92 5.22 8.88
CA ARG A 354 22.31 5.89 7.63
C ARG A 354 21.58 7.22 7.45
N CYS A 355 20.27 7.27 7.69
CA CYS A 355 19.49 8.51 7.64
C CYS A 355 20.05 9.58 8.60
N ARG A 356 20.50 9.17 9.78
CA ARG A 356 21.05 10.07 10.82
C ARG A 356 22.48 10.51 10.50
N THR A 357 23.35 9.59 10.12
CA THR A 357 24.79 9.83 9.92
C THR A 357 25.13 10.39 8.55
N SER A 358 24.24 10.26 7.56
CA SER A 358 24.47 10.72 6.19
C SER A 358 23.38 11.69 5.70
N PRO A 359 23.29 12.93 6.24
CA PRO A 359 22.26 13.90 5.84
C PRO A 359 22.24 14.21 4.34
N ALA A 360 23.42 14.25 3.70
CA ALA A 360 23.54 14.49 2.26
C ALA A 360 22.93 13.35 1.44
N TRP A 361 23.17 12.10 1.83
CA TRP A 361 22.54 10.95 1.19
C TRP A 361 21.02 10.99 1.39
N ARG A 362 20.57 11.28 2.61
CA ARG A 362 19.13 11.37 2.94
C ARG A 362 18.43 12.41 2.07
N ALA A 363 18.99 13.62 1.99
CA ALA A 363 18.46 14.70 1.17
C ALA A 363 18.47 14.35 -0.33
N SER A 364 19.54 13.74 -0.84
CA SER A 364 19.62 13.30 -2.23
C SER A 364 18.59 12.23 -2.56
N MET A 365 18.40 11.24 -1.69
CA MET A 365 17.42 10.17 -1.90
C MET A 365 15.98 10.70 -1.84
N ALA A 366 15.65 11.47 -0.79
CA ALA A 366 14.33 12.08 -0.65
C ALA A 366 14.01 13.03 -1.82
N GLY A 367 14.99 13.84 -2.26
CA GLY A 367 14.84 14.72 -3.42
C GLY A 367 14.56 13.96 -4.72
N ALA A 368 15.32 12.90 -5.00
CA ALA A 368 15.12 12.07 -6.19
C ALA A 368 13.74 11.38 -6.21
N ILE A 369 13.27 10.89 -5.05
CA ILE A 369 11.92 10.31 -4.93
C ILE A 369 10.85 11.40 -5.06
N ARG A 370 11.03 12.55 -4.42
CA ARG A 370 10.13 13.71 -4.52
C ARG A 370 9.92 14.13 -5.97
N GLU A 371 10.97 14.19 -6.79
CA GLU A 371 10.83 14.52 -8.22
C GLU A 371 9.95 13.53 -9.00
N ARG A 372 9.98 12.24 -8.62
CA ARG A 372 9.15 11.21 -9.25
C ARG A 372 7.70 11.30 -8.76
N VAL A 373 7.52 11.51 -7.45
CA VAL A 373 6.22 11.78 -6.84
C VAL A 373 5.56 13.01 -7.46
N MET A 374 6.28 14.13 -7.59
CA MET A 374 5.79 15.36 -8.20
C MET A 374 5.23 15.15 -9.61
N ARG A 375 5.92 14.33 -10.41
CA ARG A 375 5.57 14.07 -11.81
C ARG A 375 4.37 13.13 -11.97
N HIS A 376 4.18 12.16 -11.08
CA HIS A 376 3.23 11.06 -11.31
C HIS A 376 2.20 10.80 -10.20
N CYS A 377 2.48 11.21 -8.96
CA CYS A 377 1.69 10.85 -7.78
C CYS A 377 1.04 12.06 -7.11
N THR A 378 1.05 13.24 -7.75
CA THR A 378 0.36 14.43 -7.27
C THR A 378 -1.07 14.51 -7.76
N THR A 379 -1.94 15.21 -7.02
CA THR A 379 -3.31 15.49 -7.45
C THR A 379 -3.34 16.22 -8.79
N GLU A 380 -2.39 17.13 -9.03
CA GLU A 380 -2.26 17.87 -10.29
C GLU A 380 -1.82 16.97 -11.44
N ALA A 381 -0.88 16.05 -11.21
CA ALA A 381 -0.49 15.06 -12.22
C ALA A 381 -1.63 14.10 -12.56
N ALA A 382 -2.37 13.65 -11.55
CA ALA A 382 -3.56 12.82 -11.74
C ALA A 382 -4.64 13.58 -12.52
N ALA A 383 -4.95 14.83 -12.15
CA ALA A 383 -5.94 15.64 -12.85
C ALA A 383 -5.61 15.80 -14.35
N ARG A 384 -4.33 16.04 -14.70
CA ARG A 384 -3.90 16.08 -16.10
C ARG A 384 -4.15 14.75 -16.83
N ARG A 385 -3.84 13.62 -16.21
CA ARG A 385 -4.10 12.29 -16.78
C ARG A 385 -5.59 12.03 -16.95
N VAL A 386 -6.42 12.40 -15.97
CA VAL A 386 -7.88 12.29 -16.06
C VAL A 386 -8.41 13.12 -17.21
N LEU A 387 -8.01 14.39 -17.32
CA LEU A 387 -8.48 15.27 -18.39
C LEU A 387 -8.06 14.76 -19.78
N ALA A 388 -6.81 14.30 -19.94
CA ALA A 388 -6.34 13.71 -21.19
C ALA A 388 -7.14 12.46 -21.56
N PHE A 389 -7.36 11.56 -20.60
CA PHE A 389 -8.16 10.36 -20.78
C PHE A 389 -9.61 10.67 -21.17
N LEU A 390 -10.26 11.59 -20.47
CA LEU A 390 -11.64 11.99 -20.78
C LEU A 390 -11.72 12.62 -22.17
N GLN A 391 -10.76 13.47 -22.54
CA GLN A 391 -10.73 14.11 -23.85
C GLN A 391 -10.59 13.08 -24.98
N GLU A 392 -9.63 12.15 -24.86
CA GLU A 392 -9.42 11.08 -25.83
C GLU A 392 -10.68 10.23 -26.01
N ARG A 393 -11.31 9.83 -24.90
CA ARG A 393 -12.53 9.02 -24.94
C ARG A 393 -13.72 9.78 -25.52
N CYS A 394 -13.95 11.03 -25.10
CA CYS A 394 -15.07 11.81 -25.63
C CYS A 394 -14.94 12.07 -27.14
N GLN A 395 -13.72 12.24 -27.67
CA GLN A 395 -13.50 12.38 -29.12
C GLN A 395 -13.88 11.13 -29.90
N SER A 396 -13.74 9.94 -29.31
CA SER A 396 -14.17 8.69 -29.95
C SER A 396 -15.69 8.52 -30.07
N TYR A 397 -16.48 9.38 -29.40
CA TYR A 397 -17.94 9.35 -29.39
C TYR A 397 -18.59 10.47 -30.22
N VAL A 398 -17.82 11.38 -30.80
CA VAL A 398 -18.33 12.36 -31.76
C VAL A 398 -18.27 11.75 -33.16
N PRO A 399 -19.41 11.43 -33.79
CA PRO A 399 -19.45 10.81 -35.12
C PRO A 399 -18.92 11.70 -36.25
#